data_AF-A0A431IJC3-F1
#
_entry.id   AF-A0A431IJC3-F1
#
_cell.length_a   1.000
_cell.length_b   1.000
_cell.length_c   1.000
_cell.angle_alpha   90.00
_cell.angle_beta   90.00
_cell.angle_gamma   90.00
#
_symmetry.space_group_name_H-M   'P 1'
#
loop_
_entity.id
_entity.type
_entity.pdbx_description
1 polymer ?
#
loop_
_entity_poly.entity_id
_entity_poly.type
_entity_poly.pdbx_seq_one_letter_code
_entity_poly.pdbx_strand_id
1 'polypeptide(L)'
;MNVASKKNLACVSLLMIHAIQSTVQWSGSSCPDVIDDDLIINGDCQIPEETNIMALNSNITISIDENCLIQPLTGTPSTIPSTIYLTVNEPYSITLIVKKNLSFKGSPCFKDKPLSIITDGKGSIRLIIEKKGKISFTADDNSGGTEFWSYYTDQSAPKISFVVHHKGQVHFGKRSKWGYILEFCGTSAEGYTTIENHHNTFIVFEDRSSFALEAY
;
A
#
# COMPACT_ATOMS: atom_id res chain seq x y z
N MET A 1 -57.55 48.76 14.36
CA MET A 1 -57.26 47.51 13.61
C MET A 1 -55.76 47.28 13.64
N ASN A 2 -55.28 46.36 14.48
CA ASN A 2 -53.87 46.01 14.56
C ASN A 2 -53.60 44.79 13.68
N VAL A 3 -52.80 44.98 12.63
CA VAL A 3 -52.39 43.92 11.70
C VAL A 3 -51.16 43.23 12.30
N ALA A 4 -51.35 42.02 12.83
CA ALA A 4 -50.27 41.20 13.37
C ALA A 4 -49.40 40.65 12.23
N SER A 5 -48.16 41.15 12.14
CA SER A 5 -47.13 40.64 11.24
C SER A 5 -46.60 39.29 11.74
N LYS A 6 -46.95 38.21 11.05
CA LYS A 6 -46.38 36.87 11.27
C LYS A 6 -44.98 36.81 10.66
N LYS A 7 -43.94 36.75 11.50
CA LYS A 7 -42.56 36.46 11.08
C LYS A 7 -42.43 34.94 10.89
N ASN A 8 -42.28 34.50 9.66
CA ASN A 8 -41.93 33.12 9.34
C ASN A 8 -40.45 32.90 9.66
N LEU A 9 -40.15 32.18 10.74
CA LEU A 9 -38.81 31.63 10.98
C LEU A 9 -38.59 30.49 9.97
N ALA A 10 -37.80 30.75 8.93
CA ALA A 10 -37.25 29.68 8.10
C ALA A 10 -36.14 28.99 8.90
N CYS A 11 -36.42 27.79 9.41
CA CYS A 11 -35.42 26.92 10.02
C CYS A 11 -34.65 26.24 8.88
N VAL A 12 -33.45 26.75 8.57
CA VAL A 12 -32.54 26.12 7.62
C VAL A 12 -31.87 24.96 8.35
N SER A 13 -32.44 23.76 8.21
CA SER A 13 -31.80 22.53 8.68
C SER A 13 -30.64 22.19 7.76
N LEU A 14 -29.42 22.48 8.22
CA LEU A 14 -28.19 22.04 7.60
C LEU A 14 -28.09 20.51 7.79
N LEU A 15 -28.56 19.75 6.80
CA LEU A 15 -28.40 18.30 6.76
C LEU A 15 -26.91 18.01 6.51
N MET A 16 -26.16 17.77 7.58
CA MET A 16 -24.82 17.22 7.53
C MET A 16 -24.93 15.78 7.01
N ILE A 17 -24.86 15.63 5.68
CA ILE A 17 -24.65 14.34 5.03
C ILE A 17 -23.26 13.87 5.47
N HIS A 18 -23.21 13.08 6.54
CA HIS A 18 -22.02 12.32 6.86
C HIS A 18 -21.92 11.26 5.75
N ALA A 19 -20.97 11.45 4.84
CA ALA A 19 -20.61 10.40 3.90
C ALA A 19 -20.16 9.20 4.75
N ILE A 20 -20.94 8.12 4.71
CA ILE A 20 -20.53 6.85 5.28
C ILE A 20 -19.45 6.33 4.34
N GLN A 21 -18.19 6.43 4.75
CA GLN A 21 -17.09 5.83 3.99
C GLN A 21 -17.30 4.31 4.02
N SER A 22 -17.37 3.68 2.85
CA SER A 22 -17.50 2.23 2.76
C SER A 22 -16.18 1.61 3.23
N THR A 23 -16.27 0.50 3.96
CA THR A 23 -15.10 -0.33 4.24
C THR A 23 -15.16 -1.56 3.35
N VAL A 24 -14.19 -1.68 2.44
CA VAL A 24 -14.01 -2.86 1.61
C VAL A 24 -13.34 -3.95 2.44
N GLN A 25 -13.78 -5.20 2.28
CA GLN A 25 -13.14 -6.36 2.89
C GLN A 25 -12.49 -7.21 1.81
N TRP A 26 -11.23 -7.59 2.04
CA TRP A 26 -10.50 -8.47 1.15
C TRP A 26 -10.02 -9.73 1.89
N SER A 27 -10.41 -10.88 1.34
CA SER A 27 -9.96 -12.20 1.75
C SER A 27 -10.09 -13.15 0.56
N GLY A 28 -9.18 -14.12 0.41
CA GLY A 28 -9.21 -15.08 -0.68
C GLY A 28 -8.82 -14.49 -2.04
N SER A 29 -9.40 -15.01 -3.12
CA SER A 29 -9.03 -14.66 -4.50
C SER A 29 -9.82 -13.49 -5.10
N SER A 30 -10.75 -12.90 -4.35
CA SER A 30 -11.50 -11.72 -4.80
C SER A 30 -10.67 -10.48 -4.53
N CYS A 31 -9.84 -10.09 -5.50
CA CYS A 31 -9.02 -8.88 -5.42
C CYS A 31 -9.87 -7.63 -5.73
N PRO A 32 -10.21 -6.78 -4.75
CA PRO A 32 -10.99 -5.59 -5.03
C PRO A 32 -10.07 -4.44 -5.42
N ASP A 33 -10.45 -3.70 -6.45
CA ASP A 33 -9.96 -2.32 -6.59
C ASP A 33 -10.61 -1.45 -5.51
N VAL A 34 -9.80 -0.64 -4.85
CA VAL A 34 -10.22 0.25 -3.76
C VAL A 34 -9.91 1.68 -4.17
N ILE A 35 -10.93 2.53 -4.22
CA ILE A 35 -10.79 3.94 -4.56
C ILE A 35 -11.47 4.74 -3.46
N ASP A 36 -10.71 5.58 -2.77
CA ASP A 36 -11.17 6.50 -1.72
C ASP A 36 -11.92 5.85 -0.52
N ASP A 37 -11.82 4.52 -0.39
CA ASP A 37 -12.46 3.72 0.66
C ASP A 37 -11.43 3.03 1.54
N ASP A 38 -11.78 2.78 2.81
CA ASP A 38 -10.95 2.00 3.71
C ASP A 38 -10.96 0.52 3.31
N LEU A 39 -9.86 -0.20 3.58
CA LEU A 39 -9.70 -1.61 3.26
C LEU A 39 -9.34 -2.41 4.52
N ILE A 40 -10.06 -3.51 4.77
CA ILE A 40 -9.68 -4.50 5.77
C ILE A 40 -9.23 -5.76 5.05
N ILE A 41 -8.00 -6.21 5.31
CA ILE A 41 -7.49 -7.50 4.86
C ILE A 41 -7.67 -8.49 6.00
N ASN A 42 -8.53 -9.48 5.78
CA ASN A 42 -8.93 -10.47 6.78
C ASN A 42 -8.72 -11.88 6.24
N GLY A 43 -7.45 -12.28 6.22
CA GLY A 43 -7.01 -13.62 5.86
C GLY A 43 -6.02 -13.61 4.71
N ASP A 44 -5.71 -14.80 4.21
CA ASP A 44 -4.83 -14.96 3.06
C ASP A 44 -5.52 -14.46 1.78
N CYS A 45 -4.76 -13.79 0.93
CA CYS A 45 -5.24 -13.17 -0.29
C CYS A 45 -4.44 -13.60 -1.50
N GLN A 46 -5.13 -13.73 -2.63
CA GLN A 46 -4.55 -14.07 -3.92
C GLN A 46 -4.86 -13.01 -4.97
N ILE A 47 -3.83 -12.59 -5.71
CA ILE A 47 -3.91 -11.56 -6.75
C ILE A 47 -3.81 -12.23 -8.13
N PRO A 48 -4.79 -12.08 -9.03
CA PRO A 48 -4.74 -12.71 -10.35
C PRO A 48 -3.66 -12.06 -11.24
N GLU A 49 -3.74 -10.74 -11.41
CA GLU A 49 -2.82 -9.97 -12.24
C GLU A 49 -2.54 -8.63 -11.56
N GLU A 50 -3.56 -7.78 -11.44
CA GLU A 50 -3.37 -6.45 -10.84
C GLU A 50 -4.43 -6.13 -9.80
N THR A 51 -4.11 -5.17 -8.94
CA THR A 51 -5.03 -4.59 -7.96
C THR A 51 -4.63 -3.17 -7.68
N ASN A 52 -5.61 -2.27 -7.69
CA ASN A 52 -5.41 -0.85 -7.51
C ASN A 52 -5.99 -0.41 -6.17
N ILE A 53 -5.18 0.27 -5.36
CA ILE A 53 -5.63 0.93 -4.14
C ILE A 53 -5.25 2.41 -4.26
N MET A 54 -6.26 3.27 -4.37
CA MET A 54 -6.09 4.64 -4.85
C MET A 54 -6.72 5.66 -3.89
N ALA A 55 -5.90 6.49 -3.26
CA ALA A 55 -6.33 7.64 -2.45
C ALA A 55 -6.28 8.91 -3.30
N LEU A 56 -7.39 9.21 -3.99
CA LEU A 56 -7.52 10.31 -4.96
C LEU A 56 -8.21 11.54 -4.37
N ASN A 57 -9.21 11.32 -3.51
CA ASN A 57 -10.08 12.33 -2.91
C ASN A 57 -10.26 12.16 -1.39
N SER A 58 -9.73 11.10 -0.80
CA SER A 58 -9.79 10.85 0.64
C SER A 58 -8.54 10.13 1.14
N ASN A 59 -8.34 10.15 2.46
CA ASN A 59 -7.36 9.26 3.08
C ASN A 59 -7.92 7.84 3.14
N ILE A 60 -7.05 6.86 2.89
CA ILE A 60 -7.37 5.45 2.96
C ILE A 60 -6.58 4.80 4.08
N THR A 61 -7.27 4.01 4.90
CA THR A 61 -6.66 3.12 5.87
C THR A 61 -6.77 1.68 5.40
N ILE A 62 -5.64 0.99 5.26
CA ILE A 62 -5.58 -0.45 5.04
C ILE A 62 -5.27 -1.11 6.39
N SER A 63 -6.20 -1.90 6.93
CA SER A 63 -6.02 -2.56 8.23
C SER A 63 -5.73 -4.05 8.07
N ILE A 64 -4.65 -4.51 8.71
CA ILE A 64 -4.28 -5.93 8.83
C ILE A 64 -4.51 -6.39 10.27
N ASP A 65 -5.66 -7.02 10.51
CA ASP A 65 -6.10 -7.38 11.85
C ASP A 65 -5.73 -8.81 12.26
N GLU A 66 -5.38 -9.65 11.29
CA GLU A 66 -4.92 -11.02 11.47
C GLU A 66 -3.66 -11.35 10.68
N ASN A 67 -3.08 -12.53 10.92
CA ASN A 67 -1.95 -12.97 10.12
C ASN A 67 -2.44 -13.24 8.69
N CYS A 68 -1.77 -12.67 7.69
CA CYS A 68 -2.17 -12.83 6.30
C CYS A 68 -0.96 -13.03 5.38
N LEU A 69 -1.17 -13.84 4.36
CA LEU A 69 -0.29 -14.02 3.21
C LEU A 69 -0.95 -13.43 1.97
N ILE A 70 -0.27 -12.49 1.31
CA ILE A 70 -0.65 -11.95 0.01
C ILE A 70 0.31 -12.51 -1.04
N GLN A 71 -0.22 -13.19 -2.05
CA GLN A 71 0.57 -13.80 -3.12
C GLN A 71 -0.19 -13.83 -4.45
N PRO A 72 0.48 -14.08 -5.59
CA PRO A 72 -0.19 -14.34 -6.87
C PRO A 72 -1.12 -15.56 -6.81
N LEU A 73 -2.14 -15.57 -7.66
CA LEU A 73 -3.07 -16.69 -7.83
C LEU A 73 -2.30 -17.98 -8.18
N THR A 74 -2.59 -19.05 -7.43
CA THR A 74 -1.97 -20.36 -7.64
C THR A 74 -2.57 -21.07 -8.84
N GLY A 75 -1.73 -21.74 -9.65
CA GLY A 75 -2.18 -22.68 -10.68
C GLY A 75 -2.58 -22.06 -12.02
N THR A 76 -2.58 -20.72 -12.13
CA THR A 76 -2.70 -20.03 -13.41
C THR A 76 -1.31 -19.74 -13.96
N PRO A 77 -0.91 -20.33 -15.11
CA PRO A 77 0.31 -19.96 -15.78
C PRO A 77 0.15 -18.57 -16.40
N SER A 78 0.26 -17.53 -15.57
CA SER A 78 0.36 -16.16 -16.06
C SER A 78 1.82 -15.83 -16.33
N THR A 79 2.10 -15.35 -17.54
CA THR A 79 3.41 -14.79 -17.89
C THR A 79 3.57 -13.38 -17.33
N ILE A 80 2.48 -12.78 -16.85
CA ILE A 80 2.40 -11.41 -16.36
C ILE A 80 2.70 -11.43 -14.85
N PRO A 81 3.66 -10.62 -14.36
CA PRO A 81 3.87 -10.44 -12.92
C PRO A 81 2.61 -9.90 -12.24
N SER A 82 2.23 -10.45 -11.10
CA SER A 82 1.13 -9.87 -10.34
C SER A 82 1.58 -8.59 -9.65
N THR A 83 0.75 -7.55 -9.67
CA THR A 83 1.12 -6.21 -9.21
C THR A 83 0.05 -5.60 -8.32
N ILE A 84 0.45 -5.00 -7.20
CA ILE A 84 -0.39 -4.13 -6.38
C ILE A 84 0.03 -2.69 -6.64
N TYR A 85 -0.87 -1.86 -7.15
CA TYR A 85 -0.65 -0.44 -7.32
C TYR A 85 -1.22 0.33 -6.13
N LEU A 86 -0.38 1.15 -5.48
CA LEU A 86 -0.78 2.10 -4.46
C LEU A 86 -0.62 3.51 -5.03
N THR A 87 -1.72 4.15 -5.42
CA THR A 87 -1.70 5.49 -6.04
C THR A 87 -2.23 6.53 -5.06
N VAL A 88 -1.50 7.62 -4.84
CA VAL A 88 -1.89 8.64 -3.86
C VAL A 88 -1.70 10.07 -4.38
N ASN A 89 -2.77 10.87 -4.34
CA ASN A 89 -2.73 12.30 -4.68
C ASN A 89 -2.51 13.16 -3.44
N GLU A 90 -1.83 14.31 -3.59
CA GLU A 90 -1.83 15.32 -2.53
C GLU A 90 -3.23 15.95 -2.39
N PRO A 91 -3.69 16.25 -1.17
CA PRO A 91 -2.99 16.14 0.12
C PRO A 91 -3.23 14.80 0.85
N TYR A 92 -3.74 13.79 0.16
CA TYR A 92 -4.22 12.55 0.77
C TYR A 92 -3.09 11.55 1.05
N SER A 93 -3.47 10.47 1.73
CA SER A 93 -2.55 9.43 2.18
C SER A 93 -3.17 8.04 2.14
N ILE A 94 -2.33 7.04 1.91
CA ILE A 94 -2.64 5.63 2.18
C ILE A 94 -1.88 5.22 3.43
N THR A 95 -2.59 4.81 4.48
CA THR A 95 -1.99 4.32 5.73
C THR A 95 -2.25 2.82 5.89
N LEU A 96 -1.20 2.02 5.80
CA LEU A 96 -1.24 0.58 6.09
C LEU A 96 -0.94 0.35 7.58
N ILE A 97 -1.92 -0.12 8.35
CA ILE A 97 -1.81 -0.45 9.77
C ILE A 97 -1.69 -1.96 9.94
N VAL A 98 -0.51 -2.40 10.38
CA VAL A 98 -0.17 -3.82 10.52
C VAL A 98 -0.18 -4.21 12.00
N LYS A 99 -1.33 -4.72 12.47
CA LYS A 99 -1.51 -5.16 13.87
C LYS A 99 -0.94 -6.56 14.12
N LYS A 100 -0.87 -7.38 13.08
CA LYS A 100 -0.41 -8.78 13.05
C LYS A 100 0.61 -9.01 11.94
N ASN A 101 0.97 -10.25 11.62
CA ASN A 101 1.98 -10.51 10.60
C ASN A 101 1.39 -10.45 9.19
N LEU A 102 1.94 -9.59 8.34
CA LEU A 102 1.65 -9.52 6.91
C LEU A 102 2.85 -10.08 6.13
N SER A 103 2.59 -11.06 5.26
CA SER A 103 3.60 -11.61 4.36
C SER A 103 3.21 -11.37 2.91
N PHE A 104 4.10 -10.79 2.14
CA PHE A 104 4.06 -10.80 0.68
C PHE A 104 4.96 -11.92 0.17
N LYS A 105 4.47 -12.71 -0.78
CA LYS A 105 5.23 -13.78 -1.40
C LYS A 105 5.05 -13.77 -2.91
N GLY A 106 6.14 -13.96 -3.65
CA GLY A 106 6.08 -14.05 -5.10
C GLY A 106 5.37 -15.30 -5.60
N SER A 107 5.27 -15.42 -6.93
CA SER A 107 4.46 -16.46 -7.56
C SER A 107 4.86 -17.86 -7.11
N PRO A 108 3.95 -18.66 -6.53
CA PRO A 108 4.29 -19.98 -6.00
C PRO A 108 4.66 -21.00 -7.09
N CYS A 109 4.35 -20.71 -8.35
CA CYS A 109 4.60 -21.61 -9.49
C CYS A 109 5.80 -21.20 -10.34
N PHE A 110 6.33 -19.98 -10.19
CA PHE A 110 7.33 -19.41 -11.09
C PHE A 110 8.41 -18.65 -10.32
N LYS A 111 9.64 -19.21 -10.26
CA LYS A 111 10.77 -18.62 -9.51
C LYS A 111 11.24 -17.27 -10.03
N ASP A 112 10.93 -16.95 -11.27
CA ASP A 112 11.28 -15.75 -12.00
C ASP A 112 10.16 -14.70 -12.01
N LYS A 113 8.97 -15.00 -11.45
CA LYS A 113 7.83 -14.08 -11.46
C LYS A 113 7.57 -13.49 -10.08
N PRO A 114 7.98 -12.24 -9.84
CA PRO A 114 7.74 -11.61 -8.55
C PRO A 114 6.26 -11.26 -8.35
N LEU A 115 5.91 -11.02 -7.09
CA LEU A 115 4.81 -10.13 -6.75
C LEU A 115 5.38 -8.71 -6.62
N SER A 116 4.90 -7.78 -7.43
CA SER A 116 5.33 -6.39 -7.41
C SER A 116 4.33 -5.54 -6.63
N ILE A 117 4.83 -4.57 -5.86
CA ILE A 117 4.05 -3.56 -5.17
C ILE A 117 4.61 -2.24 -5.63
N ILE A 118 3.84 -1.51 -6.42
CA ILE A 118 4.27 -0.26 -7.04
C ILE A 118 3.51 0.87 -6.38
N THR A 119 4.25 1.85 -5.88
CA THR A 119 3.70 3.05 -5.28
C THR A 119 3.89 4.23 -6.22
N ASP A 120 2.85 5.04 -6.41
CA ASP A 120 2.86 6.18 -7.33
C ASP A 120 2.04 7.37 -6.78
N GLY A 121 2.33 8.56 -7.30
CA GLY A 121 1.63 9.80 -7.01
C GLY A 121 2.45 10.78 -6.16
N LYS A 122 1.79 11.81 -5.63
CA LYS A 122 2.45 12.92 -4.89
C LYS A 122 2.14 12.91 -3.40
N GLY A 123 1.14 12.16 -2.97
CA GLY A 123 0.73 12.10 -1.57
C GLY A 123 1.66 11.24 -0.71
N SER A 124 1.15 10.76 0.41
CA SER A 124 1.95 10.01 1.40
C SER A 124 1.50 8.57 1.54
N ILE A 125 2.44 7.64 1.64
CA ILE A 125 2.19 6.24 1.99
C ILE A 125 2.89 5.95 3.31
N ARG A 126 2.12 5.52 4.30
CA ARG A 126 2.61 5.28 5.66
C ARG A 126 2.35 3.85 6.07
N LEU A 127 3.40 3.13 6.46
CA LEU A 127 3.32 1.78 6.99
C LEU A 127 3.52 1.84 8.50
N ILE A 128 2.45 1.67 9.26
CA ILE A 128 2.46 1.65 10.72
C ILE A 128 2.43 0.20 11.19
N ILE A 129 3.53 -0.25 11.78
CA ILE A 129 3.67 -1.64 12.22
C ILE A 129 3.62 -1.67 13.74
N GLU A 130 2.47 -2.08 14.27
CA GLU A 130 2.21 -2.14 15.71
C GLU A 130 3.20 -3.07 16.42
N LYS A 131 3.32 -2.94 17.74
CA LYS A 131 4.35 -3.64 18.55
C LYS A 131 4.47 -5.15 18.35
N LYS A 132 3.43 -5.84 17.86
CA LYS A 132 3.42 -7.29 17.61
C LYS A 132 3.34 -7.64 16.12
N GLY A 133 3.16 -6.66 15.25
CA GLY A 133 3.09 -6.84 13.81
C GLY A 133 4.48 -6.95 13.20
N LYS A 134 4.51 -7.58 12.03
CA LYS A 134 5.68 -7.66 11.15
C LYS A 134 5.19 -7.64 9.70
N ILE A 135 5.95 -6.99 8.83
CA ILE A 135 5.81 -7.10 7.38
C ILE A 135 7.02 -7.87 6.85
N SER A 136 6.77 -8.91 6.06
CA SER A 136 7.80 -9.64 5.34
C SER A 136 7.53 -9.71 3.85
N PHE A 137 8.57 -9.49 3.07
CA PHE A 137 8.67 -9.65 1.63
C PHE A 137 9.53 -10.88 1.41
N THR A 138 9.04 -11.96 0.81
CA THR A 138 9.76 -13.23 0.83
C THR A 138 9.49 -14.13 -0.38
N ALA A 139 10.29 -15.20 -0.46
CA ALA A 139 10.13 -16.30 -1.39
C ALA A 139 10.60 -17.62 -0.77
N ASP A 140 9.96 -18.73 -1.16
CA ASP A 140 10.42 -20.09 -0.84
C ASP A 140 11.28 -20.62 -1.97
N ASP A 141 11.88 -21.81 -1.85
CA ASP A 141 12.75 -22.35 -2.89
C ASP A 141 12.13 -22.43 -4.28
N ASN A 142 10.80 -22.54 -4.38
CA ASN A 142 10.07 -22.68 -5.63
C ASN A 142 9.20 -21.49 -6.03
N SER A 143 9.18 -20.40 -5.25
CA SER A 143 8.38 -19.22 -5.58
C SER A 143 9.21 -18.07 -6.16
N GLY A 144 8.57 -17.16 -6.88
CA GLY A 144 9.17 -15.88 -7.24
C GLY A 144 9.50 -15.02 -6.02
N GLY A 145 10.30 -13.98 -6.24
CA GLY A 145 10.60 -12.94 -5.25
C GLY A 145 9.44 -11.98 -5.01
N THR A 146 9.68 -10.93 -4.25
CA THR A 146 8.76 -9.80 -4.11
C THR A 146 9.49 -8.51 -4.40
N GLU A 147 8.84 -7.55 -5.03
CA GLU A 147 9.46 -6.28 -5.35
C GLU A 147 8.60 -5.14 -4.82
N PHE A 148 9.20 -4.24 -4.04
CA PHE A 148 8.55 -3.04 -3.54
C PHE A 148 9.19 -1.83 -4.21
N TRP A 149 8.43 -1.16 -5.07
CA TRP A 149 8.91 -0.09 -5.92
C TRP A 149 8.21 1.23 -5.61
N SER A 150 8.99 2.30 -5.55
CA SER A 150 8.47 3.67 -5.63
C SER A 150 8.70 4.20 -7.03
N TYR A 151 7.60 4.44 -7.74
CA TYR A 151 7.64 5.10 -9.04
C TYR A 151 7.98 6.57 -8.84
N TYR A 152 8.99 7.01 -9.57
CA TYR A 152 9.51 8.36 -9.52
C TYR A 152 9.51 8.92 -10.93
N THR A 153 8.77 10.01 -11.11
CA THR A 153 8.82 10.83 -12.32
C THR A 153 9.36 12.21 -11.96
N ASP A 154 9.73 12.99 -12.97
CA ASP A 154 10.08 14.41 -12.85
C ASP A 154 9.06 15.24 -12.05
N GLN A 155 7.81 14.77 -11.94
CA GLN A 155 6.70 15.50 -11.35
C GLN A 155 6.10 14.87 -10.09
N SER A 156 6.43 13.61 -9.79
CA SER A 156 5.79 12.87 -8.70
C SER A 156 6.67 11.77 -8.11
N ALA A 157 6.68 11.71 -6.79
CA ALA A 157 7.10 10.55 -6.02
C ALA A 157 6.32 10.52 -4.70
N PRO A 158 5.74 9.39 -4.30
CA PRO A 158 5.01 9.31 -3.05
C PRO A 158 6.00 9.39 -1.88
N LYS A 159 5.59 10.09 -0.82
CA LYS A 159 6.36 10.13 0.44
C LYS A 159 6.14 8.82 1.19
N ILE A 160 7.12 7.93 1.17
CA ILE A 160 7.02 6.65 1.88
C ILE A 160 7.67 6.76 3.27
N SER A 161 6.92 6.34 4.29
CA SER A 161 7.41 6.27 5.66
C SER A 161 7.03 4.97 6.36
N PHE A 162 7.93 4.49 7.21
CA PHE A 162 7.72 3.33 8.08
C PHE A 162 7.73 3.80 9.53
N VAL A 163 6.71 3.41 10.30
CA VAL A 163 6.65 3.58 11.75
C VAL A 163 6.81 2.21 12.37
N VAL A 164 7.98 1.98 12.96
CA VAL A 164 8.38 0.72 13.60
C VAL A 164 8.74 0.93 15.06
N HIS A 165 8.57 -0.12 15.86
CA HIS A 165 8.86 -0.16 17.29
C HIS A 165 10.09 -0.99 17.67
N HIS A 166 10.48 -1.99 16.86
CA HIS A 166 11.64 -2.83 17.12
C HIS A 166 12.26 -3.40 15.84
N LYS A 167 13.48 -3.94 15.97
CA LYS A 167 14.26 -4.48 14.85
C LYS A 167 13.61 -5.71 14.25
N GLY A 168 13.56 -5.78 12.92
CA GLY A 168 13.05 -6.93 12.17
C GLY A 168 11.56 -6.90 11.89
N GLN A 169 10.86 -5.81 12.23
CA GLN A 169 9.45 -5.63 11.87
C GLN A 169 9.23 -5.40 10.38
N VAL A 170 10.25 -4.96 9.65
CA VAL A 170 10.26 -4.93 8.18
C VAL A 170 11.38 -5.85 7.73
N HIS A 171 11.02 -6.85 6.93
CA HIS A 171 11.94 -7.91 6.52
C HIS A 171 11.85 -8.15 5.02
N PHE A 172 12.97 -7.96 4.33
CA PHE A 172 13.15 -8.36 2.94
C PHE A 172 13.97 -9.64 2.91
N GLY A 173 13.26 -10.76 2.75
CA GLY A 173 13.81 -12.10 2.64
C GLY A 173 14.22 -12.46 1.22
N LYS A 174 14.31 -13.77 0.97
CA LYS A 174 14.84 -14.35 -0.27
C LYS A 174 14.30 -13.71 -1.54
N ARG A 175 15.20 -13.30 -2.44
CA ARG A 175 14.89 -12.69 -3.76
C ARG A 175 13.98 -11.45 -3.70
N SER A 176 13.96 -10.75 -2.58
CA SER A 176 13.12 -9.55 -2.43
C SER A 176 13.88 -8.28 -2.83
N LYS A 177 13.23 -7.36 -3.52
CA LYS A 177 13.80 -6.07 -3.87
C LYS A 177 13.01 -4.94 -3.23
N TRP A 178 13.72 -3.88 -2.88
CA TRP A 178 13.12 -2.58 -2.57
C TRP A 178 13.89 -1.50 -3.33
N GLY A 179 13.19 -0.57 -3.98
CA GLY A 179 13.80 0.69 -4.32
C GLY A 179 12.93 1.54 -5.23
N TYR A 180 13.54 2.13 -6.26
CA TYR A 180 12.87 3.10 -7.12
C TYR A 180 12.82 2.65 -8.57
N ILE A 181 11.72 2.99 -9.23
CA ILE A 181 11.61 3.00 -10.70
C ILE A 181 11.69 4.47 -11.12
N LEU A 182 12.66 4.81 -11.95
CA LEU A 182 12.89 6.14 -12.48
C LEU A 182 12.45 6.20 -13.94
N GLU A 183 11.51 7.07 -14.25
CA GLU A 183 11.21 7.48 -15.62
C GLU A 183 11.79 8.88 -15.83
N PHE A 184 12.90 8.99 -16.55
CA PHE A 184 13.58 10.26 -16.76
C PHE A 184 13.02 11.00 -17.98
N CYS A 185 12.44 12.19 -17.77
CA CYS A 185 12.18 13.15 -18.85
C CYS A 185 13.25 14.26 -18.97
N GLY A 186 14.46 14.03 -18.43
CA GLY A 186 15.65 14.87 -18.66
C GLY A 186 16.06 15.80 -17.52
N THR A 187 15.56 15.60 -16.28
CA THR A 187 15.99 16.35 -15.08
C THR A 187 16.44 15.44 -13.93
N SER A 188 17.20 15.98 -12.96
CA SER A 188 17.72 15.24 -11.81
C SER A 188 16.63 14.96 -10.77
N ALA A 189 16.45 13.69 -10.41
CA ALA A 189 15.53 13.23 -9.39
C ALA A 189 16.10 13.35 -7.97
N GLU A 190 15.36 13.97 -7.04
CA GLU A 190 15.61 13.89 -5.58
C GLU A 190 14.51 13.04 -4.92
N GLY A 191 14.79 11.74 -4.73
CA GLY A 191 13.88 10.83 -4.02
C GLY A 191 14.03 10.92 -2.50
N TYR A 192 12.92 11.09 -1.78
CA TYR A 192 12.89 11.14 -0.31
C TYR A 192 12.16 9.93 0.26
N THR A 193 12.89 8.85 0.60
CA THR A 193 12.40 7.85 1.56
C THR A 193 12.81 8.30 2.95
N THR A 194 11.86 8.39 3.87
CA THR A 194 12.14 8.73 5.27
C THR A 194 11.75 7.58 6.18
N ILE A 195 12.66 7.14 7.03
CA ILE A 195 12.37 6.17 8.10
C ILE A 195 12.21 6.99 9.38
N GLU A 196 10.96 7.26 9.77
CA GLU A 196 10.67 7.94 11.02
C GLU A 196 10.97 6.97 12.19
N ASN A 197 11.81 7.40 13.15
CA ASN A 197 12.54 6.62 14.17
C ASN A 197 13.95 6.11 13.74
N HIS A 198 14.88 7.05 13.58
CA HIS A 198 16.28 7.08 14.02
C HIS A 198 17.24 5.87 13.98
N HIS A 199 16.91 4.72 13.41
CA HIS A 199 17.96 3.73 13.09
C HIS A 199 17.66 2.96 11.79
N ASN A 200 18.54 3.09 10.79
CA ASN A 200 18.58 2.20 9.61
C ASN A 200 18.77 0.71 9.98
N THR A 201 18.87 0.36 11.26
CA THR A 201 18.97 -1.01 11.78
C THR A 201 17.65 -1.75 11.90
N PHE A 202 16.50 -1.12 11.59
CA PHE A 202 15.18 -1.74 11.77
C PHE A 202 14.68 -2.56 10.58
N ILE A 203 15.18 -2.29 9.38
CA ILE A 203 14.90 -3.06 8.16
C ILE A 203 15.97 -4.13 8.01
N VAL A 204 15.55 -5.37 7.81
CA VAL A 204 16.46 -6.52 7.66
C VAL A 204 16.40 -7.01 6.21
N PHE A 205 17.54 -7.05 5.55
CA PHE A 205 17.74 -7.67 4.23
C PHE A 205 18.46 -9.01 4.41
N GLU A 206 17.89 -10.09 3.89
CA GLU A 206 18.48 -11.44 3.91
C GLU A 206 18.61 -12.03 2.50
N ASP A 207 19.47 -13.04 2.35
CA ASP A 207 19.63 -13.93 1.19
C ASP A 207 19.18 -13.36 -0.18
N ARG A 208 20.12 -12.71 -0.89
CA ARG A 208 19.90 -12.13 -2.22
C ARG A 208 18.80 -11.06 -2.29
N SER A 209 18.30 -10.56 -1.16
CA SER A 209 17.57 -9.30 -1.18
C SER A 209 18.51 -8.14 -1.41
N SER A 210 17.98 -7.09 -2.05
CA SER A 210 18.78 -5.92 -2.40
C SER A 210 17.94 -4.66 -2.41
N PHE A 211 18.59 -3.54 -2.11
CA PHE A 211 18.13 -2.26 -2.58
C PHE A 211 18.43 -2.14 -4.08
N ALA A 212 17.49 -1.68 -4.90
CA ALA A 212 17.62 -1.65 -6.34
C ALA A 212 17.14 -0.33 -6.96
N LEU A 213 17.70 0.02 -8.11
CA LEU A 213 17.30 1.16 -8.90
C LEU A 213 17.03 0.67 -10.32
N GLU A 214 15.83 0.92 -10.82
CA GLU A 214 15.43 0.61 -12.18
C GLU A 214 15.19 1.92 -12.92
N ALA A 215 15.77 2.07 -14.10
CA ALA A 215 15.64 3.26 -14.92
C ALA A 215 15.13 2.87 -16.31
N TYR A 216 14.10 3.56 -16.76
CA TYR A 216 13.51 3.43 -18.10
C TYR A 216 13.87 4.63 -18.97
#